data_AF-A0A0Q4DIS7-F1
#
_entry.id   AF-A0A0Q4DIS7-F1
#
_cell.length_a   1.000
_cell.length_b   1.000
_cell.length_c   1.000
_cell.angle_alpha   90.00
_cell.angle_beta   90.00
_cell.angle_gamma   90.00
#
_symmetry.space_group_name_H-M   'P 1'
#
loop_
_entity.id
_entity.type
_entity.pdbx_description
1 polymer ?
#
loop_
_entity_poly.entity_id
_entity_poly.type
_entity_poly.pdbx_seq_one_letter_code
_entity_poly.pdbx_strand_id
1 'polypeptide(L)'
;MSGGNIRIDAELLNQHAGHVDQLASDAAQALSAVQSINLSGGAFGLLCAWMVPPVGVVSQAVGSAIQQGSRTIERTASQIRDAAGDFQRYEDSVVDVVRSLERGLG
;
A
#
# COMPACT_ATOMS: atom_id res chain seq x y z
N MET A 1 12.10 29.81 21.78
CA MET A 1 11.21 29.20 20.77
C MET A 1 11.98 28.04 20.16
N SER A 2 11.68 26.81 20.57
CA SER A 2 12.39 25.63 20.05
C SER A 2 11.82 25.32 18.65
N GLY A 3 12.57 25.65 17.61
CA GLY A 3 12.23 25.28 16.24
C GLY A 3 12.33 23.76 16.12
N GLY A 4 11.20 23.09 15.98
CA GLY A 4 11.17 21.65 15.73
C GLY A 4 11.94 21.35 14.45
N ASN A 5 13.06 20.63 14.57
CA ASN A 5 13.85 20.18 13.44
C ASN A 5 13.06 19.06 12.73
N ILE A 6 12.22 19.43 11.76
CA ILE A 6 11.52 18.47 10.90
C ILE A 6 12.57 17.93 9.94
N ARG A 7 13.16 16.79 10.31
CA ARG A 7 14.06 16.02 9.45
C ARG A 7 13.26 14.89 8.82
N ILE A 8 13.12 14.93 7.50
CA ILE A 8 12.46 13.87 6.74
C ILE A 8 13.50 12.78 6.48
N ASP A 9 13.18 11.55 6.86
CA ASP A 9 14.02 10.39 6.56
C ASP A 9 13.41 9.61 5.38
N ALA A 10 13.99 9.79 4.20
CA ALA A 10 13.53 9.15 2.98
C ALA A 10 13.65 7.61 3.04
N GLU A 11 14.63 7.08 3.77
CA GLU A 11 14.81 5.63 3.94
C GLU A 11 13.68 5.06 4.80
N LEU A 12 13.34 5.76 5.89
CA LEU A 12 12.20 5.38 6.73
C LEU A 12 10.87 5.40 5.96
N LEU A 13 10.66 6.40 5.10
CA LEU A 13 9.48 6.47 4.24
C LEU A 13 9.41 5.31 3.24
N ASN A 14 10.54 4.95 2.63
CA ASN A 14 10.61 3.81 1.73
C ASN A 14 10.37 2.47 2.45
N GLN A 15 10.92 2.29 3.66
CA GLN A 15 10.62 1.12 4.49
C GLN A 15 9.14 1.03 4.85
N HIS A 16 8.52 2.16 5.20
CA HIS A 16 7.09 2.20 5.47
C HIS A 16 6.25 1.84 4.23
N ALA A 17 6.61 2.36 3.05
CA ALA A 17 5.97 1.97 1.79
C ALA A 17 6.08 0.45 1.53
N GLY A 18 7.23 -0.16 1.86
CA GLY A 18 7.40 -1.61 1.78
C GLY A 18 6.49 -2.41 2.71
N HIS A 19 6.25 -1.93 3.94
CA HIS A 19 5.26 -2.56 4.85
C HIS A 19 3.83 -2.41 4.31
N VAL A 20 3.52 -1.29 3.66
CA VAL A 20 2.22 -1.06 3.02
C VAL A 20 2.02 -2.04 1.87
N ASP A 21 3.05 -2.31 1.04
CA ASP A 21 2.99 -3.33 -0.02
C ASP A 21 2.77 -4.76 0.51
N GLN A 22 3.34 -5.09 1.67
CA GLN A 22 3.09 -6.40 2.32
C GLN A 22 1.62 -6.58 2.67
N LEU A 23 0.94 -5.53 3.16
CA LEU A 23 -0.48 -5.59 3.49
C LEU A 23 -1.36 -5.86 2.24
N ALA A 24 -0.96 -5.33 1.08
CA ALA A 24 -1.65 -5.64 -0.18
C ALA A 24 -1.49 -7.13 -0.56
N SER A 25 -0.31 -7.70 -0.32
CA SER A 25 -0.02 -9.11 -0.59
C SER A 25 -0.84 -10.04 0.31
N ASP A 26 -0.93 -9.72 1.60
CA ASP A 26 -1.74 -10.48 2.57
C ASP A 26 -3.24 -10.44 2.20
N ALA A 27 -3.72 -9.28 1.76
CA ALA A 27 -5.11 -9.13 1.30
C ALA A 27 -5.39 -9.97 0.05
N ALA A 28 -4.45 -10.04 -0.90
CA ALA A 28 -4.54 -10.91 -2.07
C ALA A 28 -4.55 -12.40 -1.68
N GLN A 29 -3.73 -12.80 -0.72
CA GLN A 29 -3.71 -14.17 -0.20
C GLN A 29 -5.04 -14.55 0.47
N ALA A 30 -5.61 -13.66 1.28
CA ALA A 30 -6.92 -13.85 1.90
C ALA A 30 -8.03 -14.02 0.86
N LEU A 31 -8.02 -13.23 -0.22
CA LEU A 31 -8.96 -13.38 -1.33
C LEU A 31 -8.80 -14.74 -2.03
N SER A 32 -7.57 -15.16 -2.31
CA SER A 32 -7.30 -16.47 -2.90
C SER A 32 -7.82 -17.61 -2.01
N ALA A 33 -7.66 -17.50 -0.69
CA ALA A 33 -8.19 -18.49 0.24
C ALA A 33 -9.72 -18.59 0.17
N VAL A 34 -10.43 -17.45 0.14
CA VAL A 34 -11.89 -17.40 -0.01
C VAL A 34 -12.34 -18.04 -1.34
N GLN A 35 -11.63 -17.78 -2.43
CA GLN A 35 -11.96 -18.33 -3.75
C GLN A 35 -11.65 -19.83 -3.88
N SER A 36 -10.71 -20.36 -3.08
CA SER A 36 -10.34 -21.77 -3.10
C SER A 36 -11.38 -22.70 -2.45
N ILE A 37 -12.36 -22.15 -1.73
CA ILE A 37 -13.38 -22.94 -1.04
C ILE A 37 -14.35 -23.53 -2.06
N ASN A 38 -14.27 -24.85 -2.28
CA ASN A 38 -15.24 -25.57 -3.10
C ASN A 38 -16.51 -25.89 -2.29
N LEU A 39 -17.50 -25.00 -2.40
CA LEU A 39 -18.82 -25.14 -1.78
C LEU A 39 -19.81 -26.02 -2.58
N SER A 40 -19.40 -26.54 -3.74
CA SER A 40 -20.24 -27.37 -4.60
C SER A 40 -19.95 -28.88 -4.49
N GLY A 41 -18.86 -29.25 -3.81
CA GLY A 41 -18.38 -30.63 -3.71
C GLY A 41 -18.74 -31.35 -2.41
N GLY A 42 -18.77 -32.69 -2.46
CA GLY A 42 -18.86 -33.57 -1.28
C GLY A 42 -20.17 -33.48 -0.49
N ALA A 43 -20.12 -33.79 0.81
CA ALA A 43 -21.29 -33.78 1.69
C ALA A 43 -21.92 -32.38 1.89
N PHE A 44 -21.12 -31.31 1.75
CA PHE A 44 -21.62 -29.93 1.80
C PHE A 44 -22.51 -29.61 0.59
N GLY A 45 -22.13 -30.04 -0.62
CA GLY A 45 -22.95 -29.88 -1.81
C GLY A 45 -24.30 -30.63 -1.74
N LEU A 46 -24.39 -31.68 -0.91
CA LEU A 46 -25.63 -32.44 -0.70
C LEU A 46 -26.53 -31.82 0.37
N LEU A 47 -25.96 -31.25 1.45
CA LEU A 47 -26.73 -30.74 2.59
C LEU A 47 -26.94 -29.22 2.55
N CYS A 48 -25.99 -28.48 1.99
CA CYS A 48 -25.90 -27.02 2.11
C CYS A 48 -25.91 -26.29 0.75
N ALA A 49 -26.23 -26.98 -0.36
CA ALA A 49 -26.27 -26.36 -1.69
C ALA A 49 -27.18 -25.12 -1.77
N TRP A 50 -28.25 -25.07 -0.97
CA TRP A 50 -29.16 -23.91 -0.91
C TRP A 50 -28.48 -22.62 -0.43
N MET A 51 -27.37 -22.75 0.31
CA MET A 51 -26.62 -21.63 0.88
C MET A 51 -25.53 -21.10 -0.08
N VAL A 52 -25.22 -21.85 -1.14
CA VAL A 52 -24.17 -21.49 -2.11
C VAL A 52 -24.47 -20.18 -2.84
N PRO A 53 -25.69 -19.91 -3.35
CA PRO A 53 -25.96 -18.64 -4.05
C PRO A 53 -25.80 -17.40 -3.15
N PRO A 54 -26.38 -17.35 -1.93
CA PRO A 54 -26.13 -16.23 -1.00
C PRO A 54 -24.64 -16.04 -0.68
N VAL A 55 -23.90 -17.13 -0.41
CA VAL A 55 -22.47 -17.07 -0.09
C VAL A 55 -21.66 -16.54 -1.26
N GLY A 56 -21.98 -16.96 -2.49
CA GLY A 56 -21.32 -16.46 -3.70
C GLY A 56 -21.41 -14.94 -3.87
N VAL A 57 -22.59 -14.35 -3.58
CA VAL A 57 -22.78 -12.90 -3.64
C VAL A 57 -21.93 -12.17 -2.60
N VAL A 58 -21.90 -12.69 -1.36
CA VAL A 58 -21.08 -12.12 -0.28
C VAL A 58 -19.58 -12.24 -0.62
N SER A 59 -19.13 -13.40 -1.11
CA SER A 59 -17.74 -13.62 -1.53
C SER A 59 -17.30 -12.66 -2.63
N GLN A 60 -18.18 -12.36 -3.60
CA GLN A 60 -17.91 -11.36 -4.64
C GLN A 60 -17.80 -9.95 -4.06
N ALA A 61 -18.71 -9.55 -3.17
CA ALA A 61 -18.67 -8.25 -2.51
C ALA A 61 -17.39 -8.07 -1.68
N VAL A 62 -17.01 -9.10 -0.91
CA VAL A 62 -15.77 -9.14 -0.14
C VAL A 62 -14.56 -9.05 -1.06
N GLY A 63 -14.53 -9.81 -2.17
CA GLY A 63 -13.44 -9.75 -3.14
C GLY A 63 -13.27 -8.37 -3.78
N SER A 64 -14.38 -7.72 -4.13
CA SER A 64 -14.37 -6.35 -4.65
C SER A 64 -13.85 -5.35 -3.60
N ALA A 65 -14.25 -5.48 -2.34
CA ALA A 65 -13.77 -4.62 -1.26
C ALA A 65 -12.26 -4.79 -1.03
N ILE A 66 -11.78 -6.04 -1.00
CA ILE A 66 -10.35 -6.37 -0.88
C ILE A 66 -9.55 -5.77 -2.04
N GLN A 67 -10.02 -5.93 -3.28
CA GLN A 67 -9.34 -5.39 -4.47
C GLN A 67 -9.32 -3.85 -4.52
N GLN A 68 -10.33 -3.19 -3.95
CA GLN A 68 -10.32 -1.73 -3.79
C GLN A 68 -9.35 -1.30 -2.69
N GLY A 69 -9.29 -2.06 -1.59
CA GLY A 69 -8.32 -1.89 -0.53
C GLY A 69 -6.88 -2.02 -1.04
N SER A 70 -6.56 -3.08 -1.77
CA SER A 70 -5.21 -3.31 -2.31
C SER A 70 -4.75 -2.17 -3.21
N ARG A 71 -5.60 -1.73 -4.15
CA ARG A 71 -5.30 -0.59 -5.03
C ARG A 71 -5.10 0.73 -4.28
N THR A 72 -5.79 0.90 -3.15
CA THR A 72 -5.62 2.09 -2.30
C THR A 72 -4.30 2.02 -1.55
N ILE A 73 -3.95 0.84 -1.02
CA ILE A 73 -2.68 0.56 -0.35
C ILE A 73 -1.49 0.78 -1.32
N GLU A 74 -1.55 0.22 -2.53
CA GLU A 74 -0.54 0.42 -3.59
C GLU A 74 -0.37 1.91 -3.95
N ARG A 75 -1.48 2.65 -4.08
CA ARG A 75 -1.44 4.09 -4.33
C ARG A 75 -0.81 4.86 -3.16
N THR A 76 -1.13 4.49 -1.94
CA THR A 76 -0.51 5.11 -0.75
C THR A 76 0.99 4.84 -0.73
N ALA A 77 1.42 3.60 -1.01
CA ALA A 77 2.84 3.28 -1.12
C ALA A 77 3.53 4.12 -2.20
N SER A 78 2.91 4.30 -3.38
CA SER A 78 3.46 5.15 -4.43
C SER A 78 3.59 6.60 -3.98
N GLN A 79 2.53 7.16 -3.37
CA GLN A 79 2.53 8.53 -2.87
C GLN A 79 3.58 8.78 -1.79
N ILE A 80 3.85 7.80 -0.93
CA ILE A 80 4.92 7.88 0.07
C ILE A 80 6.29 7.96 -0.61
N ARG A 81 6.53 7.12 -1.63
CA ARG A 81 7.79 7.16 -2.41
C ARG A 81 7.94 8.47 -3.18
N ASP A 82 6.86 8.97 -3.77
CA ASP A 82 6.85 10.25 -4.47
C ASP A 82 7.19 11.40 -3.53
N ALA A 83 6.57 11.43 -2.34
CA ALA A 83 6.87 12.43 -1.31
C ALA A 83 8.33 12.34 -0.84
N ALA A 84 8.86 11.14 -0.61
CA ALA A 84 10.27 10.97 -0.26
C ALA A 84 11.20 11.52 -1.36
N GLY A 85 10.87 11.27 -2.63
CA GLY A 85 11.60 11.81 -3.78
C GLY A 85 11.49 13.32 -3.92
N ASP A 86 10.34 13.92 -3.61
CA ASP A 86 10.15 15.38 -3.58
C ASP A 86 11.04 16.03 -2.52
N PHE A 87 11.12 15.43 -1.32
CA PHE A 87 11.99 15.93 -0.25
C PHE A 87 13.46 15.85 -0.62
N GLN A 88 13.91 14.72 -1.18
CA GLN A 88 15.30 14.56 -1.57
C GLN A 88 15.69 15.57 -2.67
N ARG A 89 14.83 15.77 -3.68
CA ARG A 89 15.05 16.79 -4.72
C ARG A 89 15.12 18.21 -4.16
N TYR A 90 14.29 18.51 -3.15
CA TYR A 90 14.32 19.81 -2.48
C TYR A 90 15.63 20.01 -1.71
N GLU A 91 16.08 19.00 -0.96
CA GLU A 91 17.37 19.04 -0.25
C GLU A 91 18.55 19.24 -1.21
N ASP A 92 18.60 18.48 -2.31
CA ASP A 92 19.62 18.61 -3.35
C ASP A 92 19.64 20.03 -3.95
N SER A 93 18.46 20.57 -4.26
CA SER A 93 18.35 21.95 -4.77
C SER A 93 18.87 22.99 -3.78
N VAL A 94 18.62 22.82 -2.48
CA VAL A 94 19.12 23.73 -1.44
C VAL A 94 20.65 23.64 -1.36
N VAL A 95 21.21 22.42 -1.36
CA VAL A 95 22.66 22.19 -1.36
C VAL A 95 23.33 22.85 -2.57
N ASP A 96 22.75 22.72 -3.76
CA ASP A 96 23.27 23.31 -4.98
C ASP A 96 23.26 24.84 -4.94
N VAL A 97 22.18 25.45 -4.41
CA VAL A 97 22.10 26.90 -4.21
C VAL A 97 23.19 27.36 -3.24
N VAL A 98 23.36 26.69 -2.10
CA VAL A 98 24.41 27.05 -1.12
C VAL A 98 25.80 26.97 -1.74
N ARG A 99 26.12 25.88 -2.46
CA ARG A 99 27.40 25.74 -3.18
C ARG A 99 27.61 26.77 -4.29
N SER A 100 26.53 27.25 -4.91
CA SER A 100 26.60 28.31 -5.92
C SER A 100 26.98 29.66 -5.29
N LEU A 101 26.43 29.95 -4.10
CA LEU A 101 26.73 31.16 -3.35
C LEU A 101 28.17 31.16 -2.81
N GLU A 102 28.63 30.03 -2.26
CA GLU A 102 30.02 29.87 -1.79
C GLU A 102 31.04 30.12 -2.91
N ARG A 103 30.78 29.62 -4.12
CA ARG A 103 31.63 29.84 -5.30
C ARG A 103 31.60 31.28 -5.83
N GLY A 104 30.54 32.03 -5.55
CA GLY A 104 30.42 33.43 -5.98
C GLY A 104 31.04 34.44 -5.00
N LEU A 105 31.30 34.01 -3.76
CA LEU A 105 31.87 34.85 -2.69
C LEU A 105 33.37 34.62 -2.44
N GLY A 106 33.96 33.57 -3.03
CA GLY A 106 35.41 33.30 -3.03
C GLY A 106 36.06 33.73 -4.34
#